data_AF-A0A7S2HLE3-F1
#
_entry.id   AF-A0A7S2HLE3-F1
#
_cell.length_a   1.000
_cell.length_b   1.000
_cell.length_c   1.000
_cell.angle_alpha   90.00
_cell.angle_beta   90.00
_cell.angle_gamma   90.00
#
_symmetry.space_group_name_H-M   'P 1'
#
loop_
_entity.id
_entity.type
_entity.pdbx_description
1 polymer ?
#
loop_
_entity_poly.entity_id
_entity_poly.type
_entity_poly.pdbx_seq_one_letter_code
_entity_poly.pdbx_strand_id
1 'polypeptide(L)'
;HVASCMGRQDVSLYLLDAGADPTLRTSRGQSVEALCSDAHMREVMVGYDTNLRASPAKFSGSALHQSGDRVMQMLSALHFEPYFVPREPALSAPHETDDLRQLAVEMFNASPGQGVAFLVAAGVVPDFPSNINKFMVSANVDPERYGDFLGSDCSIARTLRLEFLNSLRFWGTGVISALQVVFRKIVAPRDWLKLDRLVCGVSHFWWQQHTEESKKPAAVECDGGGPAACSSAAASAHESPGPPAAESHELTGMRLLRCVGNPDSLHRLMFSVLMLQRWLASGHQLSLNEWAQLNSGIDDKGSDIPRHVQIGLYNALAE
;
A
#
# COMPACT_ATOMS: atom_id res chain seq x y z
N HIS A 1 8.36 9.50 -29.17
CA HIS A 1 6.91 9.38 -29.50
C HIS A 1 6.20 8.27 -28.77
N VAL A 2 6.63 7.00 -28.85
CA VAL A 2 5.91 5.89 -28.19
C VAL A 2 5.88 6.05 -26.68
N ALA A 3 7.03 6.31 -26.02
CA ALA A 3 7.08 6.55 -24.58
C ALA A 3 6.17 7.72 -24.13
N SER A 4 6.20 8.83 -24.87
CA SER A 4 5.37 10.02 -24.60
C SER A 4 3.88 9.80 -24.87
N CYS A 5 3.54 9.02 -25.91
CA CYS A 5 2.18 8.58 -26.22
C CYS A 5 1.64 7.66 -25.11
N MET A 6 2.51 6.78 -24.63
CA MET A 6 2.22 5.81 -23.58
C MET A 6 2.30 6.39 -22.17
N GLY A 7 2.55 7.69 -21.97
CA GLY A 7 2.59 8.34 -20.65
C GLY A 7 3.81 8.00 -19.78
N ARG A 8 4.77 7.23 -20.29
CA ARG A 8 5.96 6.77 -19.54
C ARG A 8 6.97 7.90 -19.36
N GLN A 9 6.80 8.66 -18.29
CA GLN A 9 7.60 9.86 -17.98
C GLN A 9 9.08 9.54 -17.76
N ASP A 10 9.37 8.52 -16.96
CA ASP A 10 10.72 8.05 -16.66
C ASP A 10 11.49 7.64 -17.94
N VAL A 11 10.84 6.87 -18.81
CA VAL A 11 11.41 6.45 -20.09
C VAL A 11 11.56 7.64 -21.04
N SER A 12 10.59 8.55 -21.05
CA SER A 12 10.65 9.74 -21.91
C SER A 12 11.78 10.69 -21.49
N LEU A 13 11.98 10.91 -20.19
CA LEU A 13 13.09 11.68 -19.65
C LEU A 13 14.43 11.01 -19.92
N TYR A 14 14.53 9.69 -19.72
CA TYR A 14 15.74 8.95 -20.04
C TYR A 14 16.12 9.05 -21.52
N LEU A 15 15.15 8.99 -22.43
CA LEU A 15 15.38 9.14 -23.87
C LEU A 15 15.82 10.56 -24.22
N LEU A 16 15.23 11.58 -23.58
CA LEU A 16 15.62 12.97 -23.73
C LEU A 16 17.05 13.23 -23.23
N ASP A 17 17.42 12.67 -22.07
CA ASP A 17 18.78 12.72 -21.52
C ASP A 17 19.79 11.98 -22.43
N ALA A 18 19.34 10.92 -23.10
CA ALA A 18 20.12 10.19 -24.10
C ALA A 18 20.20 10.89 -25.47
N GLY A 19 19.67 12.11 -25.60
CA GLY A 19 19.77 12.94 -26.81
C GLY A 19 18.69 12.67 -27.86
N ALA A 20 17.57 12.05 -27.50
CA ALA A 20 16.43 11.92 -28.40
C ALA A 20 15.83 13.31 -28.73
N ASP A 21 15.65 13.59 -30.02
CA ASP A 21 15.13 14.87 -30.49
C ASP A 21 13.59 14.95 -30.34
N PRO A 22 13.06 15.85 -29.49
CA PRO A 22 11.62 16.02 -29.26
C PRO A 22 10.89 16.65 -30.46
N THR A 23 11.61 17.32 -31.37
CA THR A 23 11.03 18.10 -32.48
C THR A 23 10.65 17.23 -33.67
N LEU A 24 11.17 16.00 -33.72
CA LEU A 24 10.84 15.04 -34.76
C LEU A 24 9.35 14.72 -34.75
N ARG A 25 8.77 14.55 -35.94
CA ARG A 25 7.35 14.21 -36.14
C ARG A 25 7.21 12.76 -36.57
N THR A 26 6.09 12.13 -36.19
CA THR A 26 5.76 10.78 -36.66
C THR A 26 5.49 10.78 -38.17
N SER A 27 5.40 9.60 -38.78
CA SER A 27 4.94 9.44 -40.17
C SER A 27 3.53 10.00 -40.43
N ARG A 28 2.75 10.27 -39.38
CA ARG A 28 1.44 10.94 -39.41
C ARG A 28 1.52 12.45 -39.15
N GLY A 29 2.71 13.03 -39.08
CA GLY A 29 2.94 14.46 -38.87
C GLY A 29 2.74 14.95 -37.42
N GLN A 30 2.51 14.05 -36.47
CA GLN A 30 2.23 14.40 -35.07
C GLN A 30 3.55 14.69 -34.32
N SER A 31 3.61 15.85 -33.65
CA SER A 31 4.70 16.20 -32.74
C SER A 31 4.57 15.44 -31.41
N VAL A 32 5.67 15.35 -30.65
CA VAL A 32 5.65 14.61 -29.37
C VAL A 32 4.71 15.27 -28.36
N GLU A 33 4.65 16.60 -28.31
CA GLU A 33 3.70 17.37 -27.48
C GLU A 33 2.22 17.02 -27.73
N ALA A 34 1.88 16.72 -28.99
CA ALA A 34 0.53 16.36 -29.42
C ALA A 34 0.20 14.90 -29.09
N LEU A 35 1.24 14.08 -28.90
CA LEU A 35 1.11 12.70 -28.44
C LEU A 35 1.16 12.58 -26.93
N CYS A 36 1.67 13.58 -26.20
CA CYS A 36 1.70 13.58 -24.75
C CYS A 36 0.28 13.46 -24.20
N SER A 37 0.02 12.33 -23.55
CA SER A 37 -1.27 11.99 -22.95
C SER A 37 -1.53 12.75 -21.64
N ASP A 38 -0.52 13.41 -21.08
CA ASP A 38 -0.56 14.21 -19.84
C ASP A 38 -0.14 15.68 -20.11
N ALA A 39 -0.77 16.63 -19.42
CA ALA A 39 -0.44 18.05 -19.47
C ALA A 39 0.93 18.38 -18.85
N HIS A 40 1.32 17.68 -17.79
CA HIS A 40 2.64 17.84 -17.17
C HIS A 40 3.75 17.27 -18.05
N MET A 41 3.55 16.09 -18.66
CA MET A 41 4.52 15.54 -19.62
C MET A 41 4.66 16.45 -20.85
N ARG A 42 3.57 17.11 -21.26
CA ARG A 42 3.61 18.14 -22.32
C ARG A 42 4.43 19.34 -21.89
N GLU A 43 4.26 19.81 -20.66
CA GLU A 43 5.04 20.91 -20.08
C GLU A 43 6.52 20.55 -19.94
N VAL A 44 6.86 19.34 -19.51
CA VAL A 44 8.23 18.81 -19.46
C VAL A 44 8.83 18.72 -20.86
N MET A 45 8.09 18.23 -21.85
CA MET A 45 8.57 18.13 -23.24
C MET A 45 8.83 19.52 -23.85
N VAL A 46 7.95 20.48 -23.58
CA VAL A 46 8.08 21.89 -24.02
C VAL A 46 9.20 22.60 -23.25
N GLY A 47 9.36 22.31 -21.96
CA GLY A 47 10.39 22.87 -21.08
C GLY A 47 11.78 22.27 -21.26
N TYR A 48 11.89 21.09 -21.85
CA TYR A 48 13.19 20.47 -22.15
C TYR A 48 13.94 21.24 -23.26
N ASP A 49 13.21 21.76 -24.25
CA ASP A 49 13.75 22.56 -25.35
C ASP A 49 14.27 23.94 -24.86
N THR A 50 13.57 24.57 -23.91
CA THR A 50 14.00 25.86 -23.33
C THR A 50 15.23 25.74 -22.44
N ASN A 51 15.44 24.60 -21.78
CA ASN A 51 16.56 24.36 -20.85
C ASN A 51 17.84 23.84 -21.51
N LEU A 52 17.78 23.32 -22.75
CA LEU A 52 18.97 22.93 -23.53
C LEU A 52 19.93 24.12 -23.84
N ARG A 53 19.46 25.37 -23.72
CA ARG A 53 20.33 26.56 -23.81
C ARG A 53 21.00 26.98 -22.50
N ALA A 54 20.67 26.34 -21.38
CA ALA A 54 21.16 26.70 -20.05
C ALA A 54 21.83 25.50 -19.35
N SER A 55 22.96 25.03 -19.92
CA SER A 55 23.94 24.14 -19.28
C SER A 55 23.55 22.65 -19.13
N PRO A 56 24.37 21.70 -19.61
CA PRO A 56 24.12 20.25 -19.53
C PRO A 56 24.36 19.64 -18.13
N ALA A 57 24.38 20.46 -17.07
CA ALA A 57 24.76 20.04 -15.74
C ALA A 57 23.76 20.55 -14.71
N LYS A 58 22.64 19.83 -14.56
CA LYS A 58 21.82 19.66 -13.33
C LYS A 58 20.45 19.04 -13.66
N PHE A 59 20.46 17.76 -14.04
CA PHE A 59 19.36 16.86 -13.72
C PHE A 59 19.95 15.62 -13.05
N SER A 60 20.84 15.86 -12.07
CA SER A 60 21.39 14.77 -11.27
C SER A 60 20.33 14.33 -10.27
N GLY A 61 19.67 13.22 -10.59
CA GLY A 61 18.95 12.43 -9.62
C GLY A 61 19.88 12.10 -8.46
N SER A 62 19.60 12.68 -7.30
CA SER A 62 20.10 12.15 -6.04
C SER A 62 19.40 10.82 -5.78
N ALA A 63 19.96 9.77 -6.36
CA ALA A 63 19.63 8.39 -6.08
C ALA A 63 20.93 7.64 -5.80
N LEU A 64 21.38 7.69 -4.55
CA LEU A 64 22.23 6.69 -3.90
C LEU A 64 22.47 7.15 -2.47
N HIS A 65 21.54 6.83 -1.56
CA HIS A 65 21.82 6.37 -0.20
C HIS A 65 20.53 5.84 0.46
N GLN A 66 20.61 4.59 0.89
CA GLN A 66 19.91 3.95 2.01
C GLN A 66 18.44 3.49 1.82
N SER A 67 18.29 2.19 2.05
CA SER A 67 17.20 1.29 1.69
C SER A 67 15.86 1.50 2.41
N GLY A 68 15.66 2.60 3.13
CA GLY A 68 14.40 2.94 3.82
C GLY A 68 13.46 3.86 3.03
N ASP A 69 13.99 4.61 2.05
CA ASP A 69 13.23 5.64 1.32
C ASP A 69 12.39 5.11 0.15
N ARG A 70 12.54 3.83 -0.22
CA ARG A 70 11.89 3.29 -1.44
C ARG A 70 10.37 3.29 -1.38
N VAL A 71 9.78 3.05 -0.20
CA VAL A 71 8.32 3.01 -0.02
C VAL A 71 7.75 4.43 0.05
N MET A 72 8.42 5.35 0.73
CA MET A 72 7.99 6.74 0.86
C MET A 72 8.15 7.51 -0.46
N GLN A 73 9.21 7.23 -1.22
CA GLN A 73 9.40 7.74 -2.59
C GLN A 73 8.40 7.12 -3.57
N MET A 74 7.97 5.86 -3.37
CA MET A 74 6.86 5.26 -4.11
C MET A 74 5.54 5.97 -3.83
N LEU A 75 5.22 6.31 -2.57
CA LEU A 75 3.95 6.97 -2.20
C LEU A 75 3.89 8.44 -2.66
N SER A 76 5.02 9.14 -2.65
CA SER A 76 5.11 10.57 -2.99
C SER A 76 5.16 10.84 -4.50
N ALA A 77 5.38 9.81 -5.32
CA ALA A 77 5.50 9.89 -6.78
C ALA A 77 4.37 9.19 -7.55
N LEU A 78 3.23 8.87 -6.90
CA LEU A 78 2.09 8.24 -7.57
C LEU A 78 1.33 9.25 -8.45
N HIS A 79 1.88 9.60 -9.61
CA HIS A 79 1.01 9.92 -10.75
C HIS A 79 0.32 8.62 -11.16
N PHE A 80 -1.02 8.61 -11.08
CA PHE A 80 -1.80 7.45 -11.46
C PHE A 80 -1.79 7.27 -12.98
N GLU A 81 -1.05 6.27 -13.46
CA GLU A 81 -1.08 5.84 -14.85
C GLU A 81 -1.91 4.55 -14.95
N PRO A 82 -3.01 4.53 -15.75
CA PRO A 82 -3.85 3.34 -15.92
C PRO A 82 -3.02 2.12 -16.34
N TYR A 83 -3.25 0.98 -15.67
CA TYR A 83 -2.50 -0.26 -15.92
C TYR A 83 -2.91 -0.92 -17.23
N PHE A 84 -4.15 -0.72 -17.64
CA PHE A 84 -4.77 -1.38 -18.78
C PHE A 84 -5.02 -0.38 -19.92
N VAL A 85 -4.78 -0.86 -21.14
CA VAL A 85 -5.13 -0.17 -22.39
C VAL A 85 -6.07 -1.12 -23.12
N PRO A 86 -7.29 -0.70 -23.52
CA PRO A 86 -7.79 0.67 -23.64
C PRO A 86 -8.30 1.29 -22.33
N ARG A 87 -8.30 2.62 -22.24
CA ARG A 87 -8.84 3.40 -21.10
C ARG A 87 -10.37 3.35 -21.00
N GLU A 88 -11.01 2.96 -22.10
CA GLU A 88 -12.45 2.76 -22.17
C GLU A 88 -12.74 1.26 -22.17
N PRO A 89 -13.83 0.83 -21.52
CA PRO A 89 -14.31 -0.54 -21.61
C PRO A 89 -14.42 -0.98 -23.07
N ALA A 90 -13.90 -2.18 -23.36
CA ALA A 90 -14.07 -2.81 -24.66
C ALA A 90 -15.53 -3.22 -24.92
N LEU A 91 -16.32 -3.39 -23.86
CA LEU A 91 -17.74 -3.73 -23.91
C LEU A 91 -18.61 -2.51 -23.57
N SER A 92 -19.56 -2.19 -24.44
CA SER A 92 -20.49 -1.04 -24.28
C SER A 92 -21.82 -1.44 -23.64
N ALA A 93 -21.84 -2.37 -22.68
CA ALA A 93 -23.09 -2.96 -22.17
C ALA A 93 -23.33 -2.67 -20.66
N PRO A 94 -24.21 -1.72 -20.31
CA PRO A 94 -24.55 -1.41 -18.92
C PRO A 94 -25.52 -2.40 -18.25
N HIS A 95 -26.11 -3.35 -18.99
CA HIS A 95 -27.20 -4.21 -18.50
C HIS A 95 -26.79 -5.65 -18.14
N GLU A 96 -25.61 -6.14 -18.52
CA GLU A 96 -25.09 -7.49 -18.19
C GLU A 96 -24.02 -7.44 -17.08
N THR A 97 -24.10 -6.43 -16.21
CA THR A 97 -23.03 -6.18 -15.23
C THR A 97 -22.89 -7.31 -14.23
N ASP A 98 -23.97 -7.95 -13.78
CA ASP A 98 -23.88 -9.00 -12.77
C ASP A 98 -23.26 -10.31 -13.30
N ASP A 99 -23.59 -10.72 -14.53
CA ASP A 99 -22.99 -11.89 -15.16
C ASP A 99 -21.50 -11.65 -15.46
N LEU A 100 -21.16 -10.44 -15.94
CA LEU A 100 -19.77 -10.05 -16.16
C LEU A 100 -18.98 -9.95 -14.84
N ARG A 101 -19.61 -9.50 -13.75
CA ARG A 101 -19.01 -9.49 -12.41
C ARG A 101 -18.71 -10.91 -11.93
N GLN A 102 -19.68 -11.81 -12.07
CA GLN A 102 -19.52 -13.20 -11.67
C GLN A 102 -18.42 -13.88 -12.49
N LEU A 103 -18.41 -13.68 -13.80
CA LEU A 103 -17.36 -14.19 -14.68
C LEU A 103 -15.98 -13.60 -14.32
N ALA A 104 -15.90 -12.31 -13.97
CA ALA A 104 -14.65 -11.69 -13.53
C ALA A 104 -14.11 -12.31 -12.24
N VAL A 105 -15.00 -12.64 -11.29
CA VAL A 105 -14.64 -13.34 -10.04
C VAL A 105 -14.14 -14.76 -10.33
N GLU A 106 -14.83 -15.50 -11.21
CA GLU A 106 -14.42 -16.84 -11.62
C GLU A 106 -13.05 -16.83 -12.32
N MET A 107 -12.85 -15.91 -13.26
CA MET A 107 -11.58 -15.69 -13.93
C MET A 107 -10.48 -15.29 -12.95
N PHE A 108 -10.78 -14.45 -11.95
CA PHE A 108 -9.82 -14.07 -10.93
C PHE A 108 -9.41 -15.27 -10.08
N ASN A 109 -10.37 -16.07 -9.63
CA ASN A 109 -10.10 -17.24 -8.79
C ASN A 109 -9.28 -18.30 -9.55
N ALA A 110 -9.42 -18.40 -10.87
CA ALA A 110 -8.60 -19.25 -11.73
C ALA A 110 -7.22 -18.63 -12.04
N SER A 111 -7.19 -17.35 -12.41
CA SER A 111 -6.00 -16.60 -12.83
C SER A 111 -6.15 -15.11 -12.45
N PRO A 112 -5.63 -14.69 -11.28
CA PRO A 112 -5.87 -13.35 -10.73
C PRO A 112 -5.56 -12.19 -11.70
N GLY A 113 -4.44 -12.28 -12.43
CA GLY A 113 -4.07 -11.26 -13.40
C GLY A 113 -5.05 -11.14 -14.57
N GLN A 114 -5.57 -12.27 -15.05
CA GLN A 114 -6.58 -12.28 -16.12
C GLN A 114 -7.93 -11.79 -15.61
N GLY A 115 -8.31 -12.15 -14.38
CA GLY A 115 -9.54 -11.64 -13.76
C GLY A 115 -9.54 -10.13 -13.61
N VAL A 116 -8.44 -9.53 -13.11
CA VAL A 116 -8.31 -8.06 -13.04
C VAL A 116 -8.36 -7.43 -14.43
N ALA A 117 -7.63 -8.00 -15.40
CA ALA A 117 -7.64 -7.49 -16.77
C ALA A 117 -9.04 -7.51 -17.40
N PHE A 118 -9.76 -8.62 -17.21
CA PHE A 118 -11.13 -8.77 -17.69
C PHE A 118 -12.08 -7.80 -16.98
N LEU A 119 -11.98 -7.65 -15.65
CA LEU A 119 -12.78 -6.73 -14.86
C LEU A 119 -12.75 -5.30 -15.41
N VAL A 120 -11.54 -4.83 -15.76
CA VAL A 120 -11.33 -3.50 -16.33
C VAL A 120 -11.76 -3.45 -17.80
N ALA A 121 -11.35 -4.41 -18.62
CA ALA A 121 -11.65 -4.44 -20.05
C ALA A 121 -13.17 -4.59 -20.32
N ALA A 122 -13.89 -5.32 -19.49
CA ALA A 122 -15.34 -5.46 -19.58
C ALA A 122 -16.11 -4.24 -19.05
N GLY A 123 -15.42 -3.25 -18.45
CA GLY A 123 -16.03 -2.06 -17.88
C GLY A 123 -16.80 -2.29 -16.59
N VAL A 124 -16.59 -3.42 -15.93
CA VAL A 124 -17.22 -3.73 -14.64
C VAL A 124 -16.72 -2.77 -13.57
N VAL A 125 -15.44 -2.42 -13.63
CA VAL A 125 -14.80 -1.45 -12.73
C VAL A 125 -13.90 -0.53 -13.53
N PRO A 126 -13.90 0.78 -13.26
CA PRO A 126 -12.92 1.70 -13.82
C PRO A 126 -11.49 1.27 -13.51
N ASP A 127 -10.55 1.54 -14.42
CA ASP A 127 -9.12 1.29 -14.20
C ASP A 127 -8.54 2.26 -13.16
N PHE A 128 -8.88 2.05 -11.89
CA PHE A 128 -8.34 2.75 -10.73
C PHE A 128 -8.12 1.74 -9.61
N PRO A 129 -6.93 1.68 -8.98
CA PRO A 129 -6.61 0.71 -7.93
C PRO A 129 -7.62 0.72 -6.79
N SER A 130 -8.10 1.91 -6.39
CA SER A 130 -9.10 2.06 -5.32
C SER A 130 -10.43 1.43 -5.68
N ASN A 131 -10.85 1.53 -6.94
CA ASN A 131 -12.07 0.93 -7.44
C ASN A 131 -11.92 -0.60 -7.57
N ILE A 132 -10.79 -1.06 -8.11
CA ILE A 132 -10.47 -2.48 -8.21
C ILE A 132 -10.39 -3.11 -6.82
N ASN A 133 -9.71 -2.48 -5.86
CA ASN A 133 -9.62 -2.93 -4.47
C ASN A 133 -10.99 -2.99 -3.80
N LYS A 134 -11.81 -1.93 -3.93
CA LYS A 134 -13.19 -1.93 -3.44
C LYS A 134 -13.99 -3.11 -4.01
N PHE A 135 -13.84 -3.40 -5.29
CA PHE A 135 -14.47 -4.55 -5.92
C PHE A 135 -13.95 -5.86 -5.31
N MET A 136 -12.64 -6.08 -5.24
CA MET A 136 -12.06 -7.32 -4.73
C MET A 136 -12.43 -7.60 -3.27
N VAL A 137 -12.54 -6.56 -2.43
CA VAL A 137 -12.91 -6.71 -1.02
C VAL A 137 -14.42 -6.91 -0.81
N SER A 138 -15.26 -6.40 -1.71
CA SER A 138 -16.73 -6.49 -1.59
C SER A 138 -17.34 -7.67 -2.37
N ALA A 139 -16.68 -8.11 -3.43
CA ALA A 139 -17.10 -9.26 -4.22
C ALA A 139 -16.76 -10.57 -3.51
N ASN A 140 -17.46 -11.66 -3.87
CA ASN A 140 -17.21 -13.01 -3.37
C ASN A 140 -15.93 -13.63 -3.98
N VAL A 141 -14.85 -12.85 -4.02
CA VAL A 141 -13.52 -13.29 -4.47
C VAL A 141 -12.93 -14.19 -3.39
N ASP A 142 -12.27 -15.27 -3.81
CA ASP A 142 -11.62 -16.18 -2.88
C ASP A 142 -10.51 -15.43 -2.09
N PRO A 143 -10.61 -15.31 -0.77
CA PRO A 143 -9.65 -14.57 0.05
C PRO A 143 -8.26 -15.21 0.07
N GLU A 144 -8.12 -16.50 -0.23
CA GLU A 144 -6.81 -17.17 -0.42
C GLU A 144 -6.18 -16.73 -1.73
N ARG A 145 -6.94 -16.70 -2.82
CA ARG A 145 -6.45 -16.22 -4.13
C ARG A 145 -6.10 -14.75 -4.09
N TYR A 146 -6.91 -13.94 -3.43
CA TYR A 146 -6.63 -12.51 -3.32
C TYR A 146 -5.39 -12.23 -2.46
N GLY A 147 -5.27 -12.88 -1.29
CA GLY A 147 -4.08 -12.76 -0.45
C GLY A 147 -2.79 -13.17 -1.17
N ASP A 148 -2.81 -14.31 -1.85
CA ASP A 148 -1.67 -14.80 -2.65
C ASP A 148 -1.32 -13.87 -3.83
N PHE A 149 -2.33 -13.28 -4.47
CA PHE A 149 -2.13 -12.30 -5.52
C PHE A 149 -1.48 -11.02 -4.99
N LEU A 150 -1.96 -10.44 -3.88
CA LEU A 150 -1.42 -9.21 -3.29
C LEU A 150 0.07 -9.34 -2.88
N GLY A 151 0.49 -10.54 -2.47
CA GLY A 151 1.88 -10.84 -2.16
C GLY A 151 2.80 -11.02 -3.39
N SER A 152 2.24 -11.07 -4.60
CA SER A 152 3.01 -11.26 -5.84
C SER A 152 3.85 -10.01 -6.19
N ASP A 153 4.87 -10.21 -7.03
CA ASP A 153 5.81 -9.15 -7.42
C ASP A 153 5.41 -8.35 -8.65
N CYS A 154 4.34 -8.75 -9.35
CA CYS A 154 3.84 -8.03 -10.50
C CYS A 154 3.34 -6.62 -10.13
N SER A 155 3.42 -5.69 -11.08
CA SER A 155 3.17 -4.26 -10.85
C SER A 155 1.74 -3.97 -10.38
N ILE A 156 0.75 -4.65 -10.98
CA ILE A 156 -0.65 -4.53 -10.58
C ILE A 156 -0.90 -5.05 -9.16
N ALA A 157 -0.33 -6.21 -8.79
CA ALA A 157 -0.43 -6.75 -7.43
C ALA A 157 0.21 -5.81 -6.40
N ARG A 158 1.37 -5.23 -6.72
CA ARG A 158 2.05 -4.25 -5.87
C ARG A 158 1.16 -3.04 -5.62
N THR A 159 0.53 -2.49 -6.65
CA THR A 159 -0.34 -1.32 -6.50
C THR A 159 -1.60 -1.65 -5.72
N LEU A 160 -2.23 -2.79 -6.02
CA LEU A 160 -3.41 -3.24 -5.29
C LEU A 160 -3.08 -3.58 -3.83
N ARG A 161 -1.89 -4.09 -3.53
CA ARG A 161 -1.41 -4.29 -2.15
C ARG A 161 -1.31 -2.97 -1.39
N LEU A 162 -0.74 -1.94 -2.00
CA LEU A 162 -0.67 -0.62 -1.37
C LEU A 162 -2.06 -0.05 -1.12
N GLU A 163 -2.94 -0.12 -2.11
CA GLU A 163 -4.32 0.38 -1.98
C GLU A 163 -5.14 -0.41 -0.95
N PHE A 164 -4.99 -1.74 -0.95
CA PHE A 164 -5.60 -2.62 0.04
C PHE A 164 -5.17 -2.22 1.45
N LEU A 165 -3.87 -2.08 1.71
CA LEU A 165 -3.35 -1.67 3.02
C LEU A 165 -3.76 -0.25 3.41
N ASN A 166 -3.79 0.67 2.45
CA ASN A 166 -4.27 2.05 2.64
C ASN A 166 -5.75 2.10 3.05
N SER A 167 -6.55 1.12 2.61
CA SER A 167 -7.97 1.01 2.98
C SER A 167 -8.19 0.48 4.40
N LEU A 168 -7.15 -0.03 5.07
CA LEU A 168 -7.23 -0.57 6.44
C LEU A 168 -6.94 0.50 7.49
N ARG A 169 -7.59 0.35 8.64
CA ARG A 169 -7.41 1.22 9.82
C ARG A 169 -6.56 0.50 10.85
N PHE A 170 -5.36 1.01 11.10
CA PHE A 170 -4.42 0.46 12.08
C PHE A 170 -4.42 1.22 13.41
N TRP A 171 -5.26 2.23 13.56
CA TRP A 171 -5.30 3.10 14.74
C TRP A 171 -5.39 2.33 16.05
N GLY A 172 -4.43 2.60 16.95
CA GLY A 172 -4.43 2.02 18.29
C GLY A 172 -4.16 0.52 18.34
N THR A 173 -3.67 -0.08 17.25
CA THR A 173 -3.31 -1.51 17.21
C THR A 173 -1.87 -1.73 17.68
N GLY A 174 -1.61 -2.91 18.23
CA GLY A 174 -0.27 -3.49 18.43
C GLY A 174 0.17 -4.32 17.22
N VAL A 175 1.20 -5.16 17.39
CA VAL A 175 1.74 -6.00 16.31
C VAL A 175 0.75 -7.08 15.89
N ILE A 176 0.21 -7.84 16.84
CA ILE A 176 -0.71 -8.95 16.61
C ILE A 176 -2.03 -8.41 16.08
N SER A 177 -2.61 -7.40 16.74
CA SER A 177 -3.88 -6.81 16.28
C SER A 177 -3.76 -6.15 14.90
N ALA A 178 -2.63 -5.52 14.55
CA ALA A 178 -2.40 -5.00 13.20
C ALA A 178 -2.39 -6.13 12.14
N LEU A 179 -1.70 -7.23 12.43
CA LEU A 179 -1.68 -8.41 11.56
C LEU A 179 -3.08 -9.05 11.44
N GLN A 180 -3.84 -9.10 12.54
CA GLN A 180 -5.22 -9.58 12.52
C GLN A 180 -6.16 -8.70 11.71
N VAL A 181 -5.98 -7.37 11.72
CA VAL A 181 -6.76 -6.45 10.87
C VAL A 181 -6.63 -6.83 9.40
N VAL A 182 -5.42 -7.18 8.98
CA VAL A 182 -5.09 -7.58 7.60
C VAL A 182 -5.62 -8.98 7.30
N PHE A 183 -5.24 -9.98 8.10
CA PHE A 183 -5.55 -11.39 7.83
C PHE A 183 -6.98 -11.80 8.19
N ARG A 184 -7.81 -10.88 8.69
CA ARG A 184 -9.27 -11.04 8.74
C ARG A 184 -9.93 -10.78 7.39
N LYS A 185 -9.27 -10.03 6.49
CA LYS A 185 -9.79 -9.67 5.16
C LYS A 185 -9.26 -10.55 4.04
N ILE A 186 -8.06 -11.11 4.21
CA ILE A 186 -7.41 -12.02 3.27
C ILE A 186 -6.78 -13.19 4.01
N VAL A 187 -6.57 -14.32 3.35
CA VAL A 187 -5.79 -15.41 3.93
C VAL A 187 -4.30 -15.11 3.73
N ALA A 188 -3.50 -15.30 4.78
CA ALA A 188 -2.06 -15.11 4.72
C ALA A 188 -1.42 -16.06 3.68
N PRO A 189 -0.59 -15.56 2.74
CA PRO A 189 0.10 -16.43 1.80
C PRO A 189 0.95 -17.50 2.48
N ARG A 190 0.96 -18.70 1.90
CA ARG A 190 1.82 -19.80 2.36
C ARG A 190 3.29 -19.53 2.02
N ASP A 191 3.53 -18.92 0.86
CA ASP A 191 4.84 -18.49 0.42
C ASP A 191 5.38 -17.35 1.30
N TRP A 192 6.58 -17.56 1.85
CA TRP A 192 7.20 -16.62 2.79
C TRP A 192 7.63 -15.31 2.14
N LEU A 193 8.02 -15.30 0.86
CA LEU A 193 8.40 -14.08 0.15
C LEU A 193 7.16 -13.22 -0.13
N LYS A 194 6.04 -13.86 -0.46
CA LYS A 194 4.75 -13.16 -0.62
C LYS A 194 4.25 -12.60 0.71
N LEU A 195 4.35 -13.38 1.78
CA LEU A 195 4.00 -12.92 3.12
C LEU A 195 4.88 -11.76 3.57
N ASP A 196 6.19 -11.86 3.37
CA ASP A 196 7.17 -10.81 3.72
C ASP A 196 6.81 -9.47 3.08
N ARG A 197 6.49 -9.48 1.78
CA ARG A 197 6.04 -8.30 1.04
C ARG A 197 4.77 -7.68 1.62
N LEU A 198 3.82 -8.49 2.09
CA LEU A 198 2.61 -7.98 2.76
C LEU A 198 2.97 -7.36 4.11
N VAL A 199 3.73 -8.08 4.94
CA VAL A 199 4.10 -7.64 6.30
C VAL A 199 4.94 -6.36 6.27
N CYS A 200 5.87 -6.25 5.32
CA CYS A 200 6.59 -5.01 5.05
C CYS A 200 5.63 -3.85 4.77
N GLY A 201 4.62 -4.06 3.93
CA GLY A 201 3.58 -3.06 3.71
C GLY A 201 2.83 -2.70 4.99
N VAL A 202 2.43 -3.70 5.78
CA VAL A 202 1.71 -3.48 7.05
C VAL A 202 2.52 -2.62 8.02
N SER A 203 3.82 -2.88 8.18
CA SER A 203 4.66 -2.11 9.10
C SER A 203 4.77 -0.65 8.66
N HIS A 204 4.94 -0.38 7.36
CA HIS A 204 5.04 0.97 6.82
C HIS A 204 3.73 1.74 6.98
N PHE A 205 2.58 1.16 6.61
CA PHE A 205 1.29 1.82 6.76
C PHE A 205 0.91 2.04 8.24
N TRP A 206 1.19 1.06 9.10
CA TRP A 206 1.00 1.20 10.54
C TRP A 206 1.84 2.35 11.09
N TRP A 207 3.12 2.41 10.72
CA TRP A 207 4.05 3.45 11.16
C TRP A 207 3.62 4.84 10.70
N GLN A 208 3.23 4.96 9.43
CA GLN A 208 2.76 6.21 8.86
C GLN A 208 1.52 6.73 9.59
N GLN A 209 0.50 5.89 9.77
CA GLN A 209 -0.72 6.28 10.48
C GLN A 209 -0.38 6.82 11.87
N HIS A 210 0.37 6.07 12.70
CA HIS A 210 0.70 6.53 14.06
C HIS A 210 1.62 7.75 14.10
N THR A 211 2.51 7.92 13.12
CA THR A 211 3.34 9.13 13.00
C THR A 211 2.49 10.36 12.66
N GLU A 212 1.51 10.24 11.77
CA GLU A 212 0.60 11.33 11.42
C GLU A 212 -0.29 11.74 12.59
N GLU A 213 -0.78 10.79 13.38
CA GLU A 213 -1.57 11.08 14.58
C GLU A 213 -0.75 11.78 15.66
N SER A 214 0.53 11.43 15.80
CA SER A 214 1.44 12.11 16.74
C SER A 214 1.65 13.59 16.42
N LYS A 215 1.46 13.98 15.16
CA LYS A 215 1.63 15.35 14.66
C LYS A 215 0.35 16.17 14.76
N LYS A 216 -0.82 15.55 14.96
CA LYS A 216 -2.05 16.31 15.17
C LYS A 216 -1.89 17.07 16.50
N PRO A 217 -1.98 18.42 16.49
CA PRO A 217 -1.99 19.16 17.73
C PRO A 217 -3.18 18.65 18.55
N ALA A 218 -2.94 18.27 19.80
CA ALA A 218 -3.98 17.90 20.74
C ALA A 218 -5.09 18.94 20.60
N ALA A 219 -6.26 18.52 20.14
CA ALA A 219 -7.39 19.41 19.98
C ALA A 219 -7.55 20.15 21.30
N VAL A 220 -7.49 21.48 21.22
CA VAL A 220 -7.68 22.38 22.34
C VAL A 220 -8.96 21.95 23.05
N GLU A 221 -8.83 21.40 24.25
CA GLU A 221 -9.92 21.34 25.21
C GLU A 221 -10.30 22.79 25.54
N CYS A 222 -11.17 23.36 24.73
CA CYS A 222 -11.86 24.61 25.06
C CYS A 222 -12.91 24.29 26.12
N ASP A 223 -12.47 24.27 27.38
CA ASP A 223 -13.34 24.46 28.53
C ASP A 223 -13.65 25.97 28.67
N GLY A 224 -14.92 26.35 28.61
CA GLY A 224 -15.34 27.76 28.69
C GLY A 224 -16.73 28.05 28.11
N GLY A 225 -17.76 27.92 28.95
CA GLY A 225 -19.19 27.85 28.58
C GLY A 225 -19.88 29.10 28.00
N GLY A 226 -21.07 28.85 27.42
CA GLY A 226 -22.08 29.85 27.05
C GLY A 226 -23.17 29.28 26.11
N PRO A 227 -24.48 29.29 26.48
CA PRO A 227 -25.51 28.50 25.81
C PRO A 227 -26.42 29.29 24.83
N ALA A 228 -26.75 28.69 23.68
CA ALA A 228 -28.00 28.84 22.87
C ALA A 228 -27.80 28.11 21.52
N ALA A 229 -28.36 26.92 21.27
CA ALA A 229 -29.69 26.66 20.67
C ALA A 229 -29.86 27.38 19.30
N CYS A 230 -30.04 26.76 18.12
CA CYS A 230 -30.78 25.55 17.68
C CYS A 230 -30.22 25.11 16.30
N SER A 231 -29.89 23.82 16.09
CA SER A 231 -30.71 22.74 15.49
C SER A 231 -30.52 22.51 13.98
N SER A 232 -29.88 21.39 13.63
CA SER A 232 -30.50 20.38 12.75
C SER A 232 -29.83 19.01 12.97
N ALA A 233 -30.67 18.05 13.38
CA ALA A 233 -30.45 16.61 13.41
C ALA A 233 -30.36 16.09 11.96
N ALA A 234 -29.85 14.91 11.60
CA ALA A 234 -29.63 13.63 12.26
C ALA A 234 -28.59 12.85 11.38
N ALA A 235 -27.97 11.73 11.71
CA ALA A 235 -28.23 10.71 12.70
C ALA A 235 -26.95 9.87 12.93
N SER A 236 -26.77 9.45 14.19
CA SER A 236 -26.24 8.15 14.66
C SER A 236 -24.91 7.64 14.08
N ALA A 237 -23.84 7.71 14.87
CA ALA A 237 -23.51 6.67 15.86
C ALA A 237 -23.19 5.31 15.21
N HIS A 238 -21.93 5.18 14.82
CA HIS A 238 -21.23 3.89 14.76
C HIS A 238 -19.84 4.09 15.38
N GLU A 239 -19.81 4.48 16.65
CA GLU A 239 -18.77 3.96 17.53
C GLU A 239 -19.02 2.45 17.61
N SER A 240 -18.38 1.70 16.71
CA SER A 240 -18.21 0.28 16.97
C SER A 240 -17.45 0.18 18.29
N PRO A 241 -17.98 -0.49 19.31
CA PRO A 241 -17.18 -0.85 20.45
C PRO A 241 -16.04 -1.70 19.88
N GLY A 242 -14.81 -1.20 20.02
CA GLY A 242 -13.66 -2.09 19.93
C GLY A 242 -13.95 -3.30 20.81
N PRO A 243 -13.54 -4.51 20.41
CA PRO A 243 -13.76 -5.69 21.22
C PRO A 243 -13.37 -5.39 22.69
N PRO A 244 -14.15 -5.87 23.67
CA PRO A 244 -13.90 -5.59 25.08
C PRO A 244 -12.44 -5.84 25.37
N ALA A 245 -11.80 -4.92 26.10
CA ALA A 245 -10.43 -5.01 26.56
C ALA A 245 -10.27 -6.23 27.49
N ALA A 246 -10.28 -7.43 26.92
CA ALA A 246 -9.45 -8.51 27.39
C ALA A 246 -8.05 -7.93 27.51
N GLU A 247 -7.38 -8.21 28.61
CA GLU A 247 -6.04 -7.72 28.92
C GLU A 247 -5.10 -8.05 27.75
N SER A 248 -5.03 -7.14 26.79
CA SER A 248 -4.24 -7.34 25.59
C SER A 248 -2.80 -7.29 26.06
N HIS A 249 -2.16 -8.46 26.17
CA HIS A 249 -0.79 -8.57 26.62
C HIS A 249 0.17 -7.80 25.70
N GLU A 250 -0.21 -7.55 24.45
CA GLU A 250 0.60 -6.72 23.54
C GLU A 250 0.51 -5.21 23.81
N LEU A 251 1.63 -4.53 23.55
CA LEU A 251 1.70 -3.08 23.55
C LEU A 251 1.05 -2.51 22.28
N THR A 252 0.22 -1.48 22.42
CA THR A 252 -0.55 -0.93 21.31
C THR A 252 -0.30 0.56 21.06
N GLY A 253 -0.60 1.00 19.83
CA GLY A 253 -0.64 2.41 19.43
C GLY A 253 0.65 3.17 19.70
N MET A 254 0.51 4.38 20.24
CA MET A 254 1.65 5.27 20.54
C MET A 254 2.65 4.70 21.54
N ARG A 255 2.24 3.75 22.40
CA ARG A 255 3.16 3.08 23.33
C ARG A 255 4.12 2.18 22.56
N LEU A 256 3.61 1.41 21.59
CA LEU A 256 4.43 0.60 20.71
C LEU A 256 5.35 1.47 19.83
N LEU A 257 4.83 2.56 19.27
CA LEU A 257 5.61 3.47 18.41
C LEU A 257 6.85 4.03 19.13
N ARG A 258 6.75 4.30 20.45
CA ARG A 258 7.88 4.78 21.25
C ARG A 258 8.94 3.70 21.56
N CYS A 259 8.60 2.43 21.37
CA CYS A 259 9.46 1.29 21.70
C CYS A 259 10.17 0.69 20.48
N VAL A 260 9.77 1.05 19.27
CA VAL A 260 10.36 0.56 18.02
C VAL A 260 10.98 1.75 17.30
N GLY A 261 12.23 1.64 16.84
CA GLY A 261 12.95 2.78 16.30
C GLY A 261 12.53 3.20 14.89
N ASN A 262 12.08 2.27 14.06
CA ASN A 262 11.78 2.50 12.64
C ASN A 262 10.81 1.44 12.06
N PRO A 263 10.20 1.67 10.88
CA PRO A 263 9.28 0.71 10.25
C PRO A 263 9.92 -0.64 9.84
N ASP A 264 11.23 -0.70 9.60
CA ASP A 264 11.93 -1.94 9.25
C ASP A 264 12.07 -2.86 10.47
N SER A 265 12.34 -2.28 11.64
CA SER A 265 12.37 -2.99 12.91
C SER A 265 10.99 -3.50 13.28
N LEU A 266 9.94 -2.72 13.01
CA LEU A 266 8.55 -3.17 13.14
C LEU A 266 8.23 -4.32 12.18
N HIS A 267 8.67 -4.25 10.92
CA HIS A 267 8.53 -5.32 9.93
C HIS A 267 9.17 -6.62 10.42
N ARG A 268 10.44 -6.56 10.84
CA ARG A 268 11.16 -7.73 11.37
C ARG A 268 10.45 -8.34 12.57
N LEU A 269 9.97 -7.51 13.50
CA LEU A 269 9.22 -7.96 14.65
C LEU A 269 7.89 -8.62 14.25
N MET A 270 7.10 -7.99 13.36
CA MET A 270 5.86 -8.56 12.82
C MET A 270 6.10 -9.90 12.14
N PHE A 271 7.16 -10.03 11.36
CA PHE A 271 7.51 -11.26 10.67
C PHE A 271 7.95 -12.36 11.65
N SER A 272 8.74 -12.00 12.67
CA SER A 272 9.12 -12.90 13.77
C SER A 272 7.90 -13.43 14.56
N VAL A 273 6.91 -12.57 14.80
CA VAL A 273 5.63 -12.96 15.42
C VAL A 273 4.87 -13.99 14.57
N LEU A 274 4.82 -13.81 13.24
CA LEU A 274 4.18 -14.78 12.34
C LEU A 274 4.94 -16.12 12.29
N MET A 275 6.28 -16.07 12.31
CA MET A 275 7.09 -17.29 12.39
C MET A 275 6.85 -18.04 13.70
N LEU A 276 6.83 -17.32 14.83
CA LEU A 276 6.52 -17.90 16.14
C LEU A 276 5.12 -18.53 16.14
N GLN A 277 4.11 -17.80 15.65
CA GLN A 277 2.74 -18.31 15.56
C GLN A 277 2.66 -19.61 14.77
N ARG A 278 3.29 -19.69 13.58
CA ARG A 278 3.29 -20.91 12.76
C ARG A 278 4.09 -22.05 13.42
N TRP A 279 5.17 -21.72 14.12
CA TRP A 279 5.99 -22.70 14.86
C TRP A 279 5.20 -23.35 16.00
N LEU A 280 4.55 -22.53 16.84
CA LEU A 280 3.70 -22.99 17.95
C LEU A 280 2.49 -23.77 17.45
N ALA A 281 1.82 -23.30 16.38
CA ALA A 281 0.69 -24.00 15.77
C ALA A 281 1.06 -25.39 15.22
N SER A 282 2.34 -25.63 14.92
CA SER A 282 2.84 -26.94 14.48
C SER A 282 3.14 -27.89 15.64
N GLY A 283 2.81 -27.51 16.88
CA GLY A 283 3.04 -28.31 18.08
C GLY A 283 4.47 -28.26 18.63
N HIS A 284 5.34 -27.43 18.05
CA HIS A 284 6.69 -27.23 18.57
C HIS A 284 6.67 -26.24 19.76
N GLN A 285 7.66 -26.35 20.63
CA GLN A 285 7.89 -25.42 21.71
C GLN A 285 9.10 -24.53 21.38
N LEU A 286 9.03 -23.25 21.72
CA LEU A 286 10.14 -22.31 21.67
C LEU A 286 9.99 -21.42 22.89
N SER A 287 10.96 -21.38 23.79
CA SER A 287 10.84 -20.57 25.01
C SER A 287 10.90 -19.07 24.67
N LEU A 288 10.32 -18.25 25.55
CA LEU A 288 10.41 -16.79 25.47
C LEU A 288 11.85 -16.29 25.34
N ASN A 289 12.80 -16.91 26.06
CA ASN A 289 14.20 -16.48 26.02
C ASN A 289 14.86 -16.79 24.68
N GLU A 290 14.58 -17.96 24.11
CA GLU A 290 15.09 -18.34 22.78
C GLU A 290 14.51 -17.44 21.70
N TRP A 291 13.19 -17.19 21.73
CA TRP A 291 12.56 -16.28 20.78
C TRP A 291 13.08 -14.84 20.93
N ALA A 292 13.30 -14.38 22.17
CA ALA A 292 13.88 -13.06 22.40
C ALA A 292 15.32 -12.94 21.89
N GLN A 293 16.10 -14.01 21.98
CA GLN A 293 17.45 -14.07 21.42
C GLN A 293 17.43 -14.02 19.88
N LEU A 294 16.47 -14.67 19.23
CA LEU A 294 16.28 -14.57 17.77
C LEU A 294 15.93 -13.14 17.31
N ASN A 295 15.34 -12.34 18.19
CA ASN A 295 15.00 -10.95 17.95
C ASN A 295 16.08 -9.97 18.44
N SER A 296 17.26 -10.44 18.82
CA SER A 296 18.37 -9.55 19.18
C SER A 296 18.88 -8.78 17.96
N GLY A 297 19.20 -7.49 18.16
CA GLY A 297 19.72 -6.61 17.13
C GLY A 297 18.78 -6.25 15.97
N ILE A 298 17.47 -6.49 16.10
CA ILE A 298 16.51 -6.18 15.02
C ILE A 298 16.11 -4.70 14.98
N ASP A 299 16.34 -3.94 16.07
CA ASP A 299 16.04 -2.51 16.15
C ASP A 299 17.16 -1.64 15.53
N ASP A 300 16.93 -0.33 15.40
CA ASP A 300 17.87 0.60 14.77
C ASP A 300 19.30 0.44 15.33
N LYS A 301 20.28 0.45 14.41
CA LYS A 301 21.71 0.30 14.69
C LYS A 301 22.10 -0.99 15.45
N GLY A 302 21.28 -2.04 15.39
CA GLY A 302 21.54 -3.30 16.07
C GLY A 302 21.18 -3.27 17.55
N SER A 303 20.28 -2.38 17.95
CA SER A 303 19.71 -2.38 19.29
C SER A 303 18.64 -3.47 19.43
N ASP A 304 18.31 -3.84 20.66
CA ASP A 304 17.26 -4.82 20.94
C ASP A 304 15.90 -4.14 21.13
N ILE A 305 14.85 -4.78 20.63
CA ILE A 305 13.47 -4.39 20.98
C ILE A 305 13.26 -4.60 22.49
N PRO A 306 12.66 -3.64 23.22
CA PRO A 306 12.48 -3.76 24.66
C PRO A 306 11.82 -5.07 25.09
N ARG A 307 12.42 -5.74 26.09
CA ARG A 307 11.98 -7.08 26.52
C ARG A 307 10.50 -7.16 26.91
N HIS A 308 9.94 -6.10 27.48
CA HIS A 308 8.53 -6.06 27.85
C HIS A 308 7.58 -6.10 26.65
N VAL A 309 7.98 -5.55 25.49
CA VAL A 309 7.22 -5.69 24.23
C VAL A 309 7.22 -7.14 23.79
N GLN A 310 8.39 -7.77 23.80
CA GLN A 310 8.54 -9.17 23.40
C GLN A 310 7.76 -10.11 24.33
N ILE A 311 7.85 -9.93 25.65
CA ILE A 311 7.06 -10.70 26.62
C ILE A 311 5.57 -10.60 26.33
N GLY A 312 5.06 -9.38 26.09
CA GLY A 312 3.66 -9.14 25.78
C GLY A 312 3.18 -9.88 24.52
N LEU A 313 3.99 -9.86 23.47
CA LEU A 313 3.69 -10.54 22.21
C LEU A 313 3.77 -12.07 22.34
N TYR A 314 4.77 -12.58 23.04
CA TYR A 314 4.94 -14.01 23.24
C TYR A 314 3.78 -14.58 24.07
N ASN A 315 3.42 -13.93 25.18
CA ASN A 315 2.32 -14.38 26.03
C ASN A 315 0.99 -14.37 25.26
N ALA A 316 0.74 -13.31 24.48
CA ALA A 316 -0.46 -13.22 23.63
C ALA A 316 -0.56 -14.32 22.55
N LEU A 317 0.54 -14.99 22.20
CA LEU A 317 0.56 -16.09 21.22
C LEU A 317 0.63 -17.49 21.85
N ALA A 318 1.14 -17.59 23.07
CA ALA A 318 1.34 -18.86 23.77
C ALA A 318 0.10 -19.31 24.56
N GLU A 319 -0.88 -18.43 24.75
CA GLU A 319 -2.23 -18.73 25.25
C GLU A 319 -3.13 -19.32 24.16
#